data_AF-A0A965VAY2-F1
#
_entry.id   AF-A0A965VAY2-F1
#
_cell.length_a   1.000
_cell.length_b   1.000
_cell.length_c   1.000
_cell.angle_alpha   90.00
_cell.angle_beta   90.00
_cell.angle_gamma   90.00
#
_symmetry.space_group_name_H-M   'P 1'
#
loop_
_entity.id
_entity.type
_entity.pdbx_description
1 polymer ?
#
loop_
_entity_poly.entity_id
_entity_poly.type
_entity_poly.pdbx_seq_one_letter_code
_entity_poly.pdbx_strand_id
1 'polypeptide(L)'
;MEIIKSHLENNEVWLHGSRSGDSPKPHSDVDLVIIDPPLVSQKTLSLLKLDFEDSNLPFRVDISLWSELTESFQEIIKDKHEIFYLPPKE
;
A
#
# COMPACT_ATOMS: atom_id res chain seq x y z
N MET A 1 -9.34 -0.46 -6.97
CA MET A 1 -9.48 0.58 -5.92
C MET A 1 -10.56 0.24 -4.89
N GLU A 2 -11.63 -0.48 -5.23
CA GLU A 2 -12.67 -0.84 -4.25
C GLU A 2 -12.14 -1.67 -3.06
N ILE A 3 -11.21 -2.60 -3.31
CA ILE A 3 -10.55 -3.40 -2.26
C ILE A 3 -9.88 -2.52 -1.20
N ILE A 4 -9.14 -1.49 -1.59
CA ILE A 4 -8.53 -0.57 -0.61
C ILE A 4 -9.62 0.20 0.13
N LYS A 5 -10.59 0.76 -0.59
CA LYS A 5 -11.65 1.56 0.00
C LYS A 5 -12.50 0.78 1.00
N SER A 6 -12.73 -0.52 0.77
CA SER A 6 -13.54 -1.37 1.67
C SER A 6 -12.83 -1.71 2.99
N HIS A 7 -11.49 -1.71 3.01
CA HIS A 7 -10.70 -2.10 4.19
C HIS A 7 -10.01 -0.92 4.87
N LEU A 8 -9.68 0.13 4.13
CA LEU A 8 -8.83 1.26 4.52
C LEU A 8 -9.55 2.59 4.31
N GLU A 9 -10.80 2.68 4.78
CA GLU A 9 -11.63 3.87 4.60
C GLU A 9 -11.01 5.15 5.20
N ASN A 10 -10.21 5.00 6.27
CA ASN A 10 -9.60 6.10 7.03
C ASN A 10 -8.07 6.15 6.93
N ASN A 11 -7.45 5.30 6.10
CA ASN A 11 -6.00 5.19 6.02
C ASN A 11 -5.49 5.64 4.65
N GLU A 12 -4.45 6.46 4.66
CA GLU A 12 -3.72 6.79 3.46
C GLU A 12 -2.86 5.60 3.02
N VAL A 13 -2.73 5.41 1.70
CA VAL A 13 -1.90 4.36 1.12
C VAL A 13 -0.93 4.96 0.12
N TRP A 14 0.34 4.68 0.33
CA TRP A 14 1.43 5.06 -0.55
C TRP A 14 1.84 3.89 -1.42
N LEU A 15 2.21 4.20 -2.67
CA LEU A 15 2.88 3.30 -3.57
C LEU A 15 4.38 3.54 -3.48
N HIS A 16 5.12 2.47 -3.25
CA HIS A 16 6.57 2.40 -3.25
C HIS A 16 7.02 1.38 -4.33
N GLY A 17 8.32 1.36 -4.65
CA GLY A 17 8.91 0.33 -5.51
C GLY A 17 9.15 0.76 -6.96
N SER A 18 9.57 -0.21 -7.80
CA SER A 18 10.09 0.04 -9.17
C SER A 18 9.07 0.60 -10.17
N ARG A 19 7.83 0.83 -9.75
CA ARG A 19 6.79 1.52 -10.53
C ARG A 19 6.68 3.01 -10.21
N SER A 20 7.31 3.50 -9.14
CA SER A 20 7.45 4.94 -8.90
C SER A 20 8.60 5.49 -9.77
N GLY A 21 8.26 6.13 -10.89
CA GLY A 21 9.19 6.78 -11.82
C GLY A 21 9.15 6.28 -13.29
N ASP A 22 10.06 6.81 -14.12
CA ASP A 22 10.01 6.79 -15.60
C ASP A 22 10.18 5.43 -16.32
N SER A 23 10.42 4.30 -15.63
CA SER A 23 10.66 3.02 -16.32
C SER A 23 10.08 1.80 -15.57
N PRO A 24 8.76 1.55 -15.67
CA PRO A 24 8.13 0.41 -15.03
C PRO A 24 8.61 -0.88 -15.70
N LYS A 25 9.25 -1.77 -14.93
CA LYS A 25 9.59 -3.11 -15.39
C LYS A 25 8.31 -3.95 -15.54
N PRO A 26 8.08 -4.59 -16.70
CA PRO A 26 6.97 -5.53 -16.84
C PRO A 26 7.16 -6.69 -15.84
N HIS A 27 6.08 -7.04 -15.14
CA HIS A 27 6.01 -8.07 -14.08
C HIS A 27 6.57 -7.71 -12.70
N SER A 28 6.92 -6.46 -12.43
CA SER A 28 7.29 -6.09 -11.04
C SER A 28 6.08 -6.01 -10.12
N ASP A 29 6.27 -6.54 -8.92
CA ASP A 29 5.37 -6.44 -7.78
C ASP A 29 5.06 -4.97 -7.46
N VAL A 30 3.91 -4.73 -6.85
CA VAL A 30 3.44 -3.41 -6.42
C VAL A 30 3.55 -3.35 -4.90
N ASP A 31 4.45 -2.51 -4.38
CA ASP A 31 4.61 -2.34 -2.94
C ASP A 31 3.69 -1.22 -2.45
N LEU A 32 2.66 -1.59 -1.68
CA LEU A 32 1.77 -0.65 -1.02
C LEU A 32 2.15 -0.52 0.46
N VAL A 33 2.21 0.72 0.92
CA VAL A 33 2.51 1.07 2.31
C VAL A 33 1.30 1.79 2.89
N ILE A 34 0.72 1.23 3.95
CA ILE A 34 -0.44 1.81 4.62
C ILE A 34 0.03 2.72 5.74
N ILE A 35 -0.41 3.98 5.71
CA ILE A 35 -0.14 4.96 6.76
C ILE A 35 -1.18 4.76 7.88
N ASP A 36 -0.74 4.16 8.98
CA ASP A 36 -1.60 3.60 10.02
C ASP A 36 -1.56 4.34 11.37
N PRO A 37 -1.84 5.66 11.35
CA PRO A 37 -2.88 6.17 12.25
C PRO A 37 -4.16 6.53 11.45
N PRO A 38 -5.32 5.89 11.72
CA PRO A 38 -5.55 4.90 12.79
C PRO A 38 -4.85 3.56 12.54
N LEU A 39 -4.51 2.84 13.62
CA LEU A 39 -3.87 1.53 13.54
C LEU A 39 -4.77 0.54 12.80
N VAL A 40 -4.19 -0.13 11.81
CA VAL A 40 -4.87 -1.19 11.06
C VAL A 40 -4.74 -2.50 11.83
N SER A 41 -5.86 -3.18 12.04
CA SER A 41 -5.82 -4.48 12.72
C SER A 41 -5.17 -5.55 11.85
N GLN A 42 -4.46 -6.50 12.47
CA GLN A 42 -3.87 -7.65 11.76
C GLN A 42 -4.93 -8.46 10.98
N LYS A 43 -6.18 -8.49 11.46
CA LYS A 43 -7.31 -9.11 10.76
C LYS A 43 -7.64 -8.36 9.47
N THR A 44 -7.73 -7.03 9.53
CA THR A 44 -7.97 -6.18 8.35
C THR A 44 -6.86 -6.36 7.32
N LEU A 45 -5.60 -6.34 7.78
CA LEU A 45 -4.44 -6.55 6.90
C LEU A 45 -4.49 -7.93 6.21
N SER A 46 -4.85 -8.99 6.95
CA SER A 46 -4.96 -10.35 6.41
C SER A 46 -6.06 -10.48 5.36
N LEU A 47 -7.24 -9.89 5.62
CA LEU A 47 -8.35 -9.88 4.66
C LEU A 47 -8.00 -9.07 3.41
N LEU A 48 -7.36 -7.92 3.59
CA LEU A 48 -6.90 -7.09 2.49
C LEU A 48 -5.94 -7.86 1.57
N LYS A 49 -4.95 -8.57 2.15
CA LYS A 49 -4.01 -9.40 1.39
C LYS A 49 -4.74 -10.51 0.62
N LEU A 50 -5.69 -11.19 1.27
CA LEU A 50 -6.49 -12.24 0.62
C LEU A 50 -7.31 -11.70 -0.57
N ASP A 51 -7.95 -10.54 -0.41
CA ASP A 51 -8.74 -9.94 -1.48
C ASP A 51 -7.88 -9.49 -2.67
N PHE A 52 -6.64 -9.06 -2.42
CA PHE A 52 -5.68 -8.79 -3.49
C PHE A 52 -5.19 -10.07 -4.18
N GLU A 53 -4.97 -11.16 -3.43
CA GLU A 53 -4.58 -12.45 -4.00
C GLU A 53 -5.70 -13.09 -4.83
N ASP A 54 -6.95 -12.94 -4.43
CA ASP A 54 -8.13 -13.41 -5.18
C ASP A 54 -8.44 -12.52 -6.40
N SER A 55 -7.87 -11.31 -6.44
CA SER A 55 -8.09 -10.38 -7.54
C SER A 55 -7.39 -10.82 -8.83
N ASN A 56 -8.04 -10.55 -9.98
CA ASN A 56 -7.48 -10.80 -11.32
C ASN A 56 -6.37 -9.79 -11.72
N LEU A 57 -5.62 -9.24 -10.75
CA LEU A 57 -4.50 -8.36 -11.06
C LEU A 57 -3.37 -9.16 -11.73
N PRO A 58 -2.77 -8.66 -12.82
CA PRO A 58 -1.69 -9.36 -13.53
C PRO A 58 -0.33 -9.26 -12.80
N PHE A 59 -0.32 -8.78 -11.56
CA PHE A 59 0.86 -8.57 -10.72
C PHE A 59 0.50 -8.79 -9.25
N ARG A 60 1.50 -9.16 -8.44
CA ARG A 60 1.34 -9.28 -6.98
C ARG A 60 1.37 -7.90 -6.32
N VAL A 61 0.59 -7.76 -5.25
CA VAL A 61 0.58 -6.59 -4.38
C VAL A 61 1.20 -6.99 -3.04
N ASP A 62 2.32 -6.38 -2.67
CA ASP A 62 2.89 -6.47 -1.33
C ASP A 62 2.31 -5.34 -0.47
N ILE A 63 2.00 -5.63 0.79
CA ILE A 63 1.35 -4.69 1.70
C ILE A 63 2.11 -4.67 3.03
N SER A 64 2.61 -3.48 3.36
CA SER A 64 3.33 -3.18 4.59
C SER A 64 2.63 -2.09 5.40
N LEU A 65 2.71 -2.18 6.73
CA LEU A 65 2.24 -1.12 7.63
C LEU A 65 3.37 -0.15 7.91
N TRP A 66 3.10 1.15 7.83
CA TRP A 66 4.08 2.20 8.10
C TRP A 66 4.71 2.06 9.49
N SER A 67 3.89 1.75 10.49
CA SER A 67 4.31 1.53 11.88
C SER A 67 5.26 0.33 12.07
N GLU A 68 5.26 -0.64 11.16
CA GLU A 68 6.13 -1.83 11.22
C GLU A 68 7.46 -1.63 10.46
N LEU A 69 7.60 -0.55 9.69
CA LEU A 69 8.81 -0.25 8.94
C LEU A 69 9.89 0.35 9.84
N THR A 70 11.16 0.07 9.51
CA THR A 70 12.29 0.73 10.18
C THR A 70 12.36 2.20 9.79
N GLU A 71 12.88 3.05 10.69
CA GLU A 71 13.02 4.49 10.44
C GLU A 71 13.81 4.78 9.15
N SER A 72 14.90 4.07 8.91
CA SER A 72 15.70 4.22 7.69
C SER A 72 14.90 3.92 6.42
N PHE A 73 13.99 2.93 6.48
CA PHE A 73 13.16 2.56 5.33
C PHE A 73 12.00 3.55 5.13
N GLN A 74 11.43 4.05 6.23
CA GLN A 74 10.48 5.15 6.21
C GLN A 74 11.07 6.39 5.52
N GLU A 75 12.31 6.79 5.83
CA GLU A 75 12.95 7.93 5.17
C GLU A 75 13.12 7.73 3.66
N ILE A 76 13.46 6.51 3.22
CA ILE A 76 13.55 6.17 1.78
C ILE A 76 12.19 6.33 1.09
N ILE A 77 11.11 5.86 1.72
CA ILE A 77 9.76 5.96 1.17
C ILE A 77 9.29 7.42 1.15
N LYS A 78 9.58 8.20 2.19
CA LYS A 78 9.25 9.65 2.21
C LYS A 78 9.89 10.39 1.05
N ASP A 79 11.17 10.10 0.77
CA ASP A 79 11.90 10.70 -0.36
C ASP A 79 11.27 10.34 -1.71
N LYS A 80 10.80 9.08 -1.84
CA LYS A 80 10.22 8.58 -3.08
C LYS A 80 9.03 7.65 -2.86
N HIS A 81 7.85 8.25 -2.84
CA HIS A 81 6.55 7.58 -2.88
C HIS A 81 5.59 8.29 -3.83
N GLU A 82 4.56 7.58 -4.25
CA GLU A 82 3.38 8.16 -4.89
C GLU A 82 2.16 7.90 -4.02
N ILE A 83 1.25 8.86 -3.96
CA ILE A 83 -0.01 8.68 -3.24
C ILE A 83 -0.91 7.78 -4.08
N PHE A 84 -1.19 6.57 -3.58
CA PHE A 84 -2.06 5.60 -4.25
C PHE A 84 -3.53 5.78 -3.87
N TYR A 85 -3.78 6.08 -2.59
CA TYR A 85 -5.12 6.33 -2.07
C TYR A 85 -5.05 7.34 -0.93
N LEU A 86 -5.88 8.38 -1.04
CA LEU A 86 -6.17 9.30 0.05
C LEU A 86 -7.60 9.05 0.53
N PRO A 87 -7.81 8.86 1.85
CA PRO A 87 -9.15 8.82 2.39
C PRO A 87 -9.84 10.18 2.16
N PRO A 88 -11.15 10.19 1.89
CA PRO A 88 -11.89 11.44 1.77
C PRO A 88 -11.76 12.25 3.06
N LYS A 89 -11.44 13.55 2.93
CA LYS A 89 -11.52 14.48 4.06
C LYS A 89 -13.00 14.74 4.34
N GLU A 90 -13.43 14.44 5.57
CA GLU A 90 -14.74 14.87 6.09
C GLU A 90 -14.93 16.39 6.01
#